data_AF-X1FWY8-F1
#
_entry.id   AF-X1FWY8-F1
#
_cell.length_a   1.000
_cell.length_b   1.000
_cell.length_c   1.000
_cell.angle_alpha   90.00
_cell.angle_beta   90.00
_cell.angle_gamma   90.00
#
_symmetry.space_group_name_H-M   'P 1'
#
loop_
_entity.id
_entity.type
_entity.pdbx_description
1 polymer ?
#
loop_
_entity_poly.entity_id
_entity_poly.type
_entity_poly.pdbx_seq_one_letter_code
_entity_poly.pdbx_strand_id
1 'polypeptide(L)'
;MKAVEAAKGYASQVEFSPMDATRSNKNFLYQILEAVIEKGARVINIPDTVGYSTPEEFGCLIGDIMKKVPNIKEAVVSVHCHDDLGMATANSLSAIKHGARQIECSINGIGERAGNTPLEEVVMALKTREDFFHLFTGIHTEEIYRTSRLVSRLAGIPVQPNKAVVGQNAFRHQSGIHQDGVLKEATTFSRTDPTAPAFAHNTANVHFRTGFSKGEEARTKAKTSFFIEHLVDKIG
;
A
#
# COMPACT_ATOMS: atom_id res chain seq x y z
N MET A 1 9.63 -21.89 -14.12
CA MET A 1 11.04 -22.13 -14.51
C MET A 1 11.36 -21.67 -15.93
N LYS A 2 10.97 -22.41 -16.99
CA LYS A 2 11.30 -22.04 -18.39
C LYS A 2 10.86 -20.61 -18.80
N ALA A 3 9.71 -20.15 -18.28
CA ALA A 3 9.23 -18.80 -18.52
C ALA A 3 10.14 -17.71 -17.94
N VAL A 4 10.70 -17.92 -16.74
CA VAL A 4 11.63 -16.98 -16.08
C VAL A 4 12.93 -16.89 -16.89
N GLU A 5 13.46 -18.04 -17.31
CA GLU A 5 14.67 -18.13 -18.11
C GLU A 5 14.51 -17.47 -19.49
N ALA A 6 13.34 -17.66 -20.13
CA ALA A 6 13.02 -16.96 -21.36
C ALA A 6 12.90 -15.44 -21.16
N ALA A 7 12.22 -15.00 -20.10
CA ALA A 7 11.99 -13.57 -19.82
C ALA A 7 13.30 -12.79 -19.60
N LYS A 8 14.33 -13.43 -19.04
CA LYS A 8 15.67 -12.84 -18.86
C LYS A 8 16.32 -12.39 -20.18
N GLY A 9 15.95 -13.01 -21.30
CA GLY A 9 16.42 -12.59 -22.62
C GLY A 9 15.76 -11.31 -23.14
N TYR A 10 14.66 -10.87 -22.52
CA TYR A 10 13.83 -9.75 -23.01
C TYR A 10 13.72 -8.58 -22.02
N ALA A 11 13.96 -8.82 -20.72
CA ALA A 11 13.81 -7.81 -19.68
C ALA A 11 15.04 -7.78 -18.75
N SER A 12 15.40 -6.58 -18.28
CA SER A 12 16.49 -6.36 -17.33
C SER A 12 16.18 -6.89 -15.92
N GLN A 13 14.90 -6.99 -15.59
CA GLN A 13 14.41 -7.52 -14.32
C GLN A 13 13.22 -8.43 -14.58
N VAL A 14 13.22 -9.59 -13.92
CA VAL A 14 12.11 -10.55 -13.97
C VAL A 14 11.53 -10.67 -12.58
N GLU A 15 10.24 -10.38 -12.47
CA GLU A 15 9.44 -10.65 -11.27
C GLU A 15 8.75 -12.01 -11.38
N PHE A 16 8.71 -12.74 -10.28
CA PHE A 16 7.90 -13.94 -10.15
C PHE A 16 6.96 -13.84 -8.95
N SER A 17 5.68 -14.15 -9.19
CA SER A 17 4.65 -14.20 -8.15
C SER A 17 4.06 -15.60 -8.03
N PRO A 18 4.29 -16.36 -6.94
CA PRO A 18 3.55 -17.57 -6.67
C PRO A 18 2.12 -17.19 -6.27
N MET A 19 1.19 -17.30 -7.23
CA MET A 19 -0.22 -17.06 -6.97
C MET A 19 -0.70 -17.94 -5.81
N ASP A 20 -1.45 -17.35 -4.88
CA ASP A 20 -1.98 -18.04 -3.70
C ASP A 20 -0.93 -18.56 -2.69
N ALA A 21 0.17 -17.81 -2.54
CA ALA A 21 1.26 -18.14 -1.63
C ALA A 21 0.81 -18.37 -0.17
N THR A 22 -0.20 -17.63 0.29
CA THR A 22 -0.68 -17.68 1.69
C THR A 22 -1.36 -19.00 2.06
N ARG A 23 -1.87 -19.75 1.08
CA ARG A 23 -2.55 -21.04 1.29
C ARG A 23 -1.75 -22.25 0.79
N SER A 24 -0.57 -22.01 0.22
CA SER A 24 0.28 -23.05 -0.34
C SER A 24 1.05 -23.84 0.74
N ASN A 25 1.46 -25.07 0.43
CA ASN A 25 2.39 -25.80 1.28
C ASN A 25 3.72 -25.02 1.37
N LYS A 26 4.11 -24.64 2.60
CA LYS A 26 5.28 -23.79 2.85
C LYS A 26 6.59 -24.35 2.27
N ASN A 27 6.84 -25.66 2.40
CA ASN A 27 8.08 -26.24 1.91
C ASN A 27 8.14 -26.22 0.38
N PHE A 28 7.02 -26.48 -0.27
CA PHE A 28 6.90 -26.38 -1.72
C PHE A 28 7.07 -24.93 -2.20
N LEU A 29 6.50 -23.96 -1.48
CA LEU A 29 6.69 -22.54 -1.76
C LEU A 29 8.18 -22.18 -1.71
N TYR A 30 8.91 -22.56 -0.65
CA TYR A 30 10.34 -22.23 -0.54
C TYR A 30 11.17 -22.84 -1.68
N GLN A 31 10.90 -24.10 -2.04
CA GLN A 31 11.58 -24.76 -3.16
C GLN A 31 11.32 -24.06 -4.50
N ILE A 32 10.08 -23.63 -4.76
CA ILE A 32 9.77 -22.87 -5.98
C ILE A 32 10.51 -21.53 -5.97
N LEU A 33 10.48 -20.81 -4.85
CA LEU A 33 11.13 -19.50 -4.74
C LEU A 33 12.63 -19.59 -4.97
N GLU A 34 13.30 -20.55 -4.32
CA GLU A 34 14.72 -20.81 -4.53
C GLU A 34 15.03 -21.07 -6.01
N ALA A 35 14.26 -21.98 -6.62
CA ALA A 35 14.49 -22.39 -7.99
C ALA A 35 14.28 -21.22 -8.98
N VAL A 36 13.24 -20.39 -8.81
CA VAL A 36 13.01 -19.24 -9.73
C VAL A 36 14.09 -18.17 -9.61
N ILE A 37 14.66 -17.97 -8.41
CA ILE A 37 15.78 -17.06 -8.19
C ILE A 37 17.03 -17.56 -8.92
N GLU A 38 17.32 -18.87 -8.85
CA GLU A 38 18.42 -19.48 -9.61
C GLU A 38 18.26 -19.28 -11.12
N LYS A 39 17.01 -19.28 -11.61
CA LYS A 39 16.70 -19.01 -13.02
C LYS A 39 16.70 -17.54 -13.41
N GLY A 40 16.97 -16.64 -12.47
CA GLY A 40 17.17 -15.22 -12.74
C GLY A 40 15.99 -14.32 -12.37
N ALA A 41 15.01 -14.80 -11.61
CA ALA A 41 14.07 -13.89 -10.96
C ALA A 41 14.85 -13.00 -9.98
N ARG A 42 14.60 -11.70 -10.04
CA ARG A 42 15.24 -10.68 -9.19
C ARG A 42 14.25 -9.91 -8.33
N VAL A 43 12.96 -10.13 -8.55
CA VAL A 43 11.88 -9.73 -7.65
C VAL A 43 11.01 -10.94 -7.39
N ILE A 44 10.71 -11.19 -6.12
CA ILE A 44 9.80 -12.24 -5.66
C ILE A 44 8.62 -11.57 -5.00
N ASN A 45 7.48 -11.57 -5.68
CA ASN A 45 6.26 -10.92 -5.22
C ASN A 45 5.34 -11.92 -4.53
N ILE A 46 5.12 -11.77 -3.23
CA ILE A 46 4.28 -12.65 -2.41
C ILE A 46 2.90 -12.03 -2.24
N PRO A 47 1.85 -12.56 -2.90
CA PRO A 47 0.53 -11.97 -2.84
C PRO A 47 -0.33 -12.54 -1.69
N ASP A 48 -1.01 -11.67 -0.93
CA ASP A 48 -2.24 -12.05 -0.21
C ASP A 48 -3.41 -11.95 -1.19
N THR A 49 -3.50 -12.95 -2.06
CA THR A 49 -4.35 -12.92 -3.27
C THR A 49 -5.83 -12.68 -2.96
N VAL A 50 -6.29 -13.23 -1.84
CA VAL A 50 -7.70 -13.19 -1.43
C VAL A 50 -7.96 -12.15 -0.34
N GLY A 51 -6.93 -11.61 0.32
CA GLY A 51 -7.08 -10.52 1.31
C GLY A 51 -7.61 -10.97 2.68
N TYR A 52 -7.37 -12.24 3.06
CA TYR A 52 -7.86 -12.82 4.31
C TYR A 52 -6.78 -12.97 5.38
N SER A 53 -5.51 -12.69 5.07
CA SER A 53 -4.43 -12.87 6.03
C SER A 53 -4.49 -11.80 7.11
N THR A 54 -4.17 -12.16 8.35
CA THR A 54 -3.92 -11.15 9.40
C THR A 54 -2.48 -10.60 9.30
N PRO A 55 -2.19 -9.41 9.87
CA PRO A 55 -0.85 -8.83 9.79
C PRO A 55 0.23 -9.71 10.42
N GLU A 56 -0.10 -10.44 11.48
CA GLU A 56 0.84 -11.36 12.15
C GLU A 56 1.14 -12.58 11.27
N GLU A 57 0.12 -13.23 10.71
CA GLU A 57 0.28 -14.38 9.81
C GLU A 57 1.08 -14.01 8.56
N PHE A 58 0.73 -12.89 7.93
CA PHE A 58 1.39 -12.45 6.70
C PHE A 58 2.84 -12.03 6.96
N GLY A 59 3.09 -11.27 8.03
CA GLY A 59 4.44 -10.92 8.46
C GLY A 59 5.30 -12.16 8.75
N CYS A 60 4.75 -13.14 9.47
CA CYS A 60 5.44 -14.39 9.77
C CYS A 60 5.77 -15.19 8.50
N LEU A 61 4.88 -15.22 7.51
CA LEU A 61 5.16 -15.85 6.21
C LEU A 61 6.35 -15.19 5.51
N ILE A 62 6.38 -13.87 5.44
CA ILE A 62 7.50 -13.13 4.84
C ILE A 62 8.80 -13.40 5.62
N GLY A 63 8.75 -13.34 6.96
CA GLY A 63 9.91 -13.62 7.80
C GLY A 63 10.41 -15.05 7.67
N ASP A 64 9.51 -16.02 7.49
CA ASP A 64 9.82 -17.41 7.19
C ASP A 64 10.54 -17.54 5.84
N ILE A 65 10.04 -16.89 4.78
CA ILE A 65 10.65 -16.87 3.44
C ILE A 65 12.07 -16.31 3.52
N MET A 66 12.23 -15.15 4.17
CA MET A 66 13.52 -14.48 4.35
C MET A 66 14.56 -15.34 5.10
N LYS A 67 14.11 -16.28 5.95
CA LYS A 67 14.98 -17.17 6.73
C LYS A 67 15.25 -18.50 6.03
N LYS A 68 14.26 -19.04 5.31
CA LYS A 68 14.25 -20.44 4.86
C LYS A 68 14.59 -20.63 3.39
N VAL A 69 14.47 -19.59 2.56
CA VAL A 69 14.87 -19.65 1.14
C VAL A 69 16.36 -19.27 1.03
N PRO A 70 17.27 -20.19 0.68
CA PRO A 70 18.73 -19.98 0.82
C PRO A 70 19.28 -18.79 0.03
N ASN A 71 18.82 -18.60 -1.20
CA ASN A 71 19.27 -17.55 -2.12
C ASN A 71 18.34 -16.32 -2.13
N ILE A 72 17.46 -16.15 -1.14
CA ILE A 72 16.45 -15.07 -1.12
C ILE A 72 17.07 -13.67 -1.21
N LYS A 73 18.29 -13.48 -0.68
CA LYS A 73 19.00 -12.20 -0.68
C LYS A 73 19.45 -11.75 -2.07
N GLU A 74 19.39 -12.63 -3.09
CA GLU A 74 19.67 -12.28 -4.48
C GLU A 74 18.48 -11.61 -5.18
N ALA A 75 17.31 -11.56 -4.53
CA ALA A 75 16.10 -10.95 -5.04
C ALA A 75 15.48 -9.97 -4.04
N VAL A 76 14.76 -8.97 -4.56
CA VAL A 76 13.91 -8.11 -3.74
C VAL A 76 12.63 -8.84 -3.42
N VAL A 77 12.27 -8.92 -2.14
CA VAL A 77 10.95 -9.44 -1.74
C VAL A 77 9.93 -8.31 -1.84
N SER A 78 9.00 -8.49 -2.78
CA SER A 78 7.81 -7.68 -3.01
C SER A 78 6.59 -8.33 -2.36
N VAL A 79 5.59 -7.53 -2.00
CA VAL A 79 4.29 -8.02 -1.52
C VAL A 79 3.15 -7.32 -2.23
N HIS A 80 2.07 -8.06 -2.47
CA HIS A 80 0.84 -7.57 -3.09
C HIS A 80 -0.37 -7.99 -2.25
N CYS A 81 -0.90 -7.09 -1.43
CA CYS A 81 -2.04 -7.41 -0.56
C CYS A 81 -3.35 -6.88 -1.12
N HIS A 82 -4.38 -7.72 -1.08
CA HIS A 82 -5.76 -7.32 -1.31
C HIS A 82 -6.46 -6.93 0.01
N ASP A 83 -7.50 -6.10 -0.10
CA ASP A 83 -8.12 -5.43 1.05
C ASP A 83 -9.49 -5.99 1.46
N ASP A 84 -9.76 -7.27 1.16
CA ASP A 84 -11.08 -7.90 1.40
C ASP A 84 -11.53 -7.86 2.87
N LEU A 85 -10.60 -7.85 3.82
CA LEU A 85 -10.88 -7.65 5.25
C LEU A 85 -10.48 -6.25 5.79
N GLY A 86 -10.11 -5.31 4.93
CA GLY A 86 -9.61 -3.99 5.36
C GLY A 86 -8.24 -4.02 6.03
N MET A 87 -7.42 -5.03 5.74
CA MET A 87 -6.11 -5.26 6.38
C MET A 87 -4.92 -5.08 5.43
N ALA A 88 -5.10 -4.69 4.17
CA ALA A 88 -4.02 -4.67 3.17
C ALA A 88 -2.86 -3.75 3.58
N THR A 89 -3.16 -2.55 4.07
CA THR A 89 -2.16 -1.61 4.60
C THR A 89 -1.39 -2.21 5.77
N ALA A 90 -2.09 -2.84 6.72
CA ALA A 90 -1.47 -3.43 7.90
C ALA A 90 -0.60 -4.66 7.56
N ASN A 91 -1.07 -5.50 6.64
CA ASN A 91 -0.33 -6.65 6.12
C ASN A 91 0.96 -6.20 5.42
N SER A 92 0.87 -5.17 4.57
CA SER A 92 2.01 -4.62 3.83
C SER A 92 3.06 -4.02 4.78
N LEU A 93 2.65 -3.24 5.79
CA LEU A 93 3.56 -2.72 6.81
C LEU A 93 4.18 -3.82 7.68
N SER A 94 3.43 -4.87 7.99
CA SER A 94 3.96 -6.04 8.70
C SER A 94 5.02 -6.77 7.86
N ALA A 95 4.79 -6.96 6.57
CA ALA A 95 5.74 -7.55 5.65
C ALA A 95 7.07 -6.76 5.58
N ILE A 96 7.00 -5.42 5.56
CA ILE A 96 8.19 -4.56 5.62
C ILE A 96 9.03 -4.87 6.85
N LYS A 97 8.40 -4.95 8.03
CA LYS A 97 9.09 -5.27 9.30
C LYS A 97 9.78 -6.63 9.25
N HIS A 98 9.30 -7.55 8.41
CA HIS A 98 9.83 -8.89 8.25
C HIS A 98 10.78 -9.05 7.06
N GLY A 99 11.14 -7.95 6.38
CA GLY A 99 12.20 -7.93 5.38
C GLY A 99 11.74 -7.66 3.95
N ALA A 100 10.44 -7.46 3.70
CA ALA A 100 10.00 -6.98 2.38
C ALA A 100 10.57 -5.57 2.10
N ARG A 101 10.88 -5.32 0.83
CA ARG A 101 11.49 -4.05 0.36
C ARG A 101 10.80 -3.44 -0.87
N GLN A 102 9.71 -4.07 -1.33
CA GLN A 102 8.83 -3.54 -2.36
C GLN A 102 7.37 -3.83 -1.96
N ILE A 103 6.47 -2.91 -2.27
CA ILE A 103 5.02 -3.08 -2.10
C ILE A 103 4.34 -2.76 -3.42
N GLU A 104 3.47 -3.67 -3.87
CA GLU A 104 2.50 -3.42 -4.92
C GLU A 104 1.24 -2.83 -4.30
N CYS A 105 0.90 -1.64 -4.76
CA CYS A 105 -0.20 -0.87 -4.21
C CYS A 105 -0.93 -0.14 -5.34
N SER A 106 -1.94 0.64 -5.00
CA SER A 106 -2.59 1.51 -5.96
C SER A 106 -3.08 2.80 -5.32
N ILE A 107 -3.13 3.86 -6.11
CA ILE A 107 -3.72 5.12 -5.66
C ILE A 107 -5.19 4.88 -5.32
N ASN A 108 -5.61 5.38 -4.16
CA ASN A 108 -6.95 5.20 -3.60
C ASN A 108 -7.30 3.73 -3.24
N GLY A 109 -6.35 2.79 -3.34
CA GLY A 109 -6.60 1.36 -3.14
C GLY A 109 -7.41 0.71 -4.27
N ILE A 110 -7.49 1.32 -5.46
CA ILE A 110 -8.24 0.75 -6.59
C ILE A 110 -7.67 -0.60 -6.98
N GLY A 111 -8.53 -1.62 -7.11
CA GLY A 111 -8.13 -2.97 -7.45
C GLY A 111 -9.33 -3.88 -7.63
N GLU A 112 -9.08 -5.19 -7.68
CA GLU A 112 -10.17 -6.17 -7.71
C GLU A 112 -10.88 -6.23 -6.34
N ARG A 113 -12.20 -6.47 -6.37
CA ARG A 113 -13.05 -6.65 -5.17
C ARG A 113 -13.00 -5.42 -4.25
N ALA A 114 -12.50 -5.58 -3.02
CA ALA A 114 -12.34 -4.48 -2.05
C ALA A 114 -11.14 -3.57 -2.37
N GLY A 115 -10.25 -4.00 -3.27
CA GLY A 115 -9.11 -3.21 -3.71
C GLY A 115 -7.76 -3.88 -3.43
N ASN A 116 -6.72 -3.10 -3.69
CA ASN A 116 -5.34 -3.41 -3.29
C ASN A 116 -4.93 -2.51 -2.13
N THR A 117 -3.76 -2.76 -1.54
CA THR A 117 -3.11 -1.84 -0.62
C THR A 117 -3.13 -0.39 -1.17
N PRO A 118 -3.69 0.58 -0.42
CA PRO A 118 -3.66 1.99 -0.82
C PRO A 118 -2.26 2.58 -0.69
N LEU A 119 -1.73 3.13 -1.79
CA LEU A 119 -0.39 3.73 -1.84
C LEU A 119 -0.23 4.83 -0.79
N GLU A 120 -1.20 5.75 -0.74
CA GLU A 120 -1.16 6.90 0.15
C GLU A 120 -1.10 6.51 1.63
N GLU A 121 -1.69 5.39 2.03
CA GLU A 121 -1.72 4.96 3.41
C GLU A 121 -0.38 4.39 3.85
N VAL A 122 0.23 3.52 3.03
CA VAL A 122 1.55 2.95 3.33
C VAL A 122 2.63 4.03 3.30
N VAL A 123 2.62 4.89 2.28
CA VAL A 123 3.62 5.96 2.14
C VAL A 123 3.56 6.92 3.33
N MET A 124 2.36 7.36 3.69
CA MET A 124 2.21 8.27 4.84
C MET A 124 2.50 7.56 6.16
N ALA A 125 2.18 6.27 6.31
CA ALA A 125 2.59 5.52 7.49
C ALA A 125 4.12 5.48 7.64
N LEU A 126 4.85 5.16 6.57
CA LEU A 126 6.32 5.15 6.58
C LEU A 126 6.90 6.55 6.85
N LYS A 127 6.35 7.58 6.20
CA LYS A 127 6.80 8.97 6.37
C LYS A 127 6.55 9.50 7.78
N THR A 128 5.37 9.24 8.33
CA THR A 128 4.96 9.76 9.66
C THR A 128 5.55 8.96 10.81
N ARG A 129 5.86 7.68 10.58
CA ARG A 129 6.47 6.76 11.55
C ARG A 129 7.88 6.34 11.15
N GLU A 130 8.64 7.28 10.59
CA GLU A 130 10.05 7.09 10.26
C GLU A 130 10.87 6.70 11.51
N ASP A 131 10.45 7.19 12.69
CA ASP A 131 10.99 6.84 14.01
C ASP A 131 10.87 5.34 14.36
N PHE A 132 9.96 4.64 13.71
CA PHE A 132 9.65 3.23 13.99
C PHE A 132 10.07 2.30 12.86
N PHE A 133 9.81 2.68 11.61
CA PHE A 133 10.14 1.85 10.46
C PHE A 133 11.58 2.03 9.98
N HIS A 134 12.22 3.18 10.27
CA HIS A 134 13.59 3.50 9.84
C HIS A 134 13.83 3.35 8.33
N LEU A 135 12.77 3.55 7.53
CA LEU A 135 12.74 3.39 6.09
C LEU A 135 12.18 4.66 5.45
N PHE A 136 12.61 4.95 4.23
CA PHE A 136 12.03 6.02 3.43
C PHE A 136 11.62 5.53 2.04
N THR A 137 10.79 6.35 1.37
CA THR A 137 10.38 6.16 -0.02
C THR A 137 10.79 7.38 -0.83
N GLY A 138 11.02 7.21 -2.13
CA GLY A 138 11.25 8.33 -3.06
C GLY A 138 9.97 9.07 -3.48
N ILE A 139 8.81 8.77 -2.88
CA ILE A 139 7.53 9.32 -3.32
C ILE A 139 7.38 10.76 -2.82
N HIS A 140 7.03 11.65 -3.75
CA HIS A 140 6.71 13.04 -3.44
C HIS A 140 5.34 13.13 -2.77
N THR A 141 5.33 13.17 -1.45
CA THR A 141 4.11 13.10 -0.63
C THR A 141 3.15 14.27 -0.88
N GLU A 142 3.67 15.40 -1.36
CA GLU A 142 2.92 16.61 -1.68
C GLU A 142 1.94 16.41 -2.85
N GLU A 143 2.25 15.46 -3.74
CA GLU A 143 1.44 15.18 -4.94
C GLU A 143 0.35 14.11 -4.70
N ILE A 144 0.34 13.46 -3.53
CA ILE A 144 -0.58 12.36 -3.23
C ILE A 144 -2.05 12.79 -3.38
N TYR A 145 -2.43 13.93 -2.79
CA TYR A 145 -3.82 14.39 -2.83
C TYR A 145 -4.28 14.72 -4.26
N ARG A 146 -3.45 15.43 -5.02
CA ARG A 146 -3.74 15.80 -6.42
C ARG A 146 -3.86 14.55 -7.30
N THR A 147 -2.95 13.61 -7.12
CA THR A 147 -2.94 12.33 -7.82
C THR A 147 -4.19 11.50 -7.48
N SER A 148 -4.56 11.42 -6.20
CA SER A 148 -5.81 10.79 -5.74
C SER A 148 -7.04 11.34 -6.47
N ARG A 149 -7.16 12.68 -6.58
CA ARG A 149 -8.27 13.33 -7.28
C ARG A 149 -8.24 13.09 -8.78
N LEU A 150 -7.06 13.11 -9.40
CA LEU A 150 -6.91 12.82 -10.82
C LEU A 150 -7.35 11.38 -11.13
N VAL A 151 -6.83 10.40 -10.38
CA VAL A 151 -7.18 8.99 -10.55
C VAL A 151 -8.66 8.75 -10.32
N SER A 152 -9.24 9.36 -9.28
CA SER A 152 -10.68 9.26 -9.00
C SER A 152 -11.55 9.76 -10.17
N ARG A 153 -11.19 10.91 -10.78
CA ARG A 153 -11.88 11.44 -11.94
C ARG A 153 -11.73 10.54 -13.18
N LEU A 154 -10.53 10.04 -13.44
CA LEU A 154 -10.25 9.22 -14.61
C LEU A 154 -10.86 7.81 -14.51
N ALA A 155 -10.83 7.21 -13.32
CA ALA A 155 -11.39 5.88 -13.07
C ALA A 155 -12.91 5.89 -12.89
N GLY A 156 -13.52 7.06 -12.65
CA GLY A 156 -14.94 7.17 -12.32
C GLY A 156 -15.32 6.60 -10.95
N ILE A 157 -14.33 6.38 -10.07
CA ILE A 157 -14.53 5.83 -8.73
C ILE A 157 -14.32 6.96 -7.71
N PRO A 158 -15.38 7.43 -7.02
CA PRO A 158 -15.25 8.51 -6.05
C PRO A 158 -14.46 8.07 -4.81
N VAL A 159 -13.64 8.98 -4.28
CA VAL A 159 -12.93 8.77 -3.01
C VAL A 159 -13.92 8.90 -1.85
N GLN A 160 -13.94 7.92 -0.95
CA GLN A 160 -14.78 7.98 0.24
C GLN A 160 -14.42 9.22 1.09
N PRO A 161 -15.41 10.00 1.58
CA PRO A 161 -15.14 11.23 2.32
C PRO A 161 -14.23 11.04 3.54
N ASN A 162 -14.33 9.91 4.22
CA ASN A 162 -13.58 9.55 5.42
C ASN A 162 -12.39 8.62 5.13
N LYS A 163 -11.97 8.44 3.88
CA LYS A 163 -10.79 7.63 3.56
C LYS A 163 -9.54 8.19 4.24
N ALA A 164 -8.71 7.31 4.78
CA ALA A 164 -7.44 7.69 5.38
C ALA A 164 -6.58 8.49 4.39
N VAL A 165 -5.86 9.49 4.90
CA VAL A 165 -4.96 10.39 4.16
C VAL A 165 -5.64 11.33 3.15
N VAL A 166 -6.45 10.81 2.23
CA VAL A 166 -6.97 11.56 1.07
C VAL A 166 -8.47 11.83 1.12
N GLY A 167 -9.17 11.40 2.16
CA GLY A 167 -10.58 11.69 2.37
C GLY A 167 -10.82 13.19 2.64
N GLN A 168 -11.89 13.75 2.09
CA GLN A 168 -12.26 15.16 2.33
C GLN A 168 -12.44 15.51 3.81
N ASN A 169 -12.83 14.52 4.63
CA ASN A 169 -13.03 14.64 6.07
C ASN A 169 -11.81 14.18 6.88
N ALA A 170 -10.75 13.65 6.27
CA ALA A 170 -9.60 13.09 6.98
C ALA A 170 -8.90 14.09 7.93
N PHE A 171 -9.05 15.39 7.67
CA PHE A 171 -8.49 16.48 8.48
C PHE A 171 -9.55 17.45 9.01
N ARG A 172 -10.84 17.10 8.90
CA ARG A 172 -11.93 17.93 9.41
C ARG A 172 -12.21 17.60 10.88
N HIS A 173 -12.06 18.59 11.76
CA HIS A 173 -12.33 18.47 13.18
C HIS A 173 -13.78 18.90 13.48
N GLN A 174 -14.68 17.93 13.70
CA GLN A 174 -16.12 18.19 13.87
C GLN A 174 -16.59 18.35 15.33
N SER A 175 -15.75 18.12 16.35
CA SER A 175 -16.12 18.35 17.76
C SER A 175 -15.63 19.74 18.22
N GLY A 176 -16.49 20.48 18.94
CA GLY A 176 -16.15 21.82 19.45
C GLY A 176 -14.95 21.86 20.39
N ILE A 177 -14.62 20.73 21.03
CA ILE A 177 -13.44 20.55 21.89
C ILE A 177 -12.17 20.39 21.05
N HIS A 178 -12.24 19.73 19.88
CA HIS A 178 -11.09 19.60 18.98
C HIS A 178 -10.78 20.92 18.26
N GLN A 179 -11.79 21.76 17.98
CA GLN A 179 -11.56 23.09 17.41
C GLN A 179 -10.84 24.02 18.39
N ASP A 180 -11.25 24.04 19.66
CA ASP A 180 -10.59 24.82 20.71
C ASP A 180 -9.14 24.36 20.95
N GLY A 181 -8.88 23.05 20.88
CA GLY A 181 -7.52 22.52 21.03
C GLY A 181 -6.60 22.77 19.83
N VAL A 182 -7.10 22.70 18.58
CA VAL A 182 -6.31 23.06 17.38
C VAL A 182 -6.00 24.56 17.34
N LEU A 183 -6.92 25.42 17.80
CA LEU A 183 -6.70 26.87 17.90
C LEU A 183 -5.64 27.24 18.95
N LYS A 184 -5.46 26.41 19.97
CA LYS A 184 -4.47 26.61 21.05
C LYS A 184 -3.11 25.98 20.72
N GLU A 185 -3.09 24.81 20.10
CA GLU A 185 -1.88 24.10 19.69
C GLU A 185 -2.21 23.11 18.55
N ALA A 186 -1.80 23.44 17.32
CA ALA A 186 -2.18 22.69 16.12
C ALA A 186 -1.67 21.24 16.12
N THR A 187 -0.60 20.93 16.85
CA THR A 187 -0.05 19.57 16.97
C THR A 187 -0.87 18.63 17.86
N THR A 188 -1.83 19.17 18.62
CA THR A 188 -2.62 18.40 19.62
C THR A 188 -3.48 17.30 18.99
N PHE A 189 -3.93 17.48 17.74
CA PHE A 189 -4.81 16.52 17.05
C PHE A 189 -4.30 16.06 15.68
N SER A 190 -3.12 16.53 15.26
CA SER A 190 -2.45 16.10 14.04
C SER A 190 -0.94 16.09 14.25
N ARG A 191 -0.30 14.93 14.09
CA ARG A 191 1.17 14.80 14.14
C ARG A 191 1.84 15.30 12.85
N THR A 192 1.06 15.57 11.82
CA THR A 192 1.49 16.12 10.52
C THR A 192 1.10 17.59 10.41
N ASP A 193 1.99 18.43 9.89
CA ASP A 193 1.74 19.86 9.68
C ASP A 193 0.56 20.07 8.71
N PRO A 194 -0.57 20.64 9.17
CA PRO A 194 -1.74 20.88 8.35
C PRO A 194 -1.54 22.00 7.31
N THR A 195 -0.42 22.72 7.34
CA THR A 195 -0.09 23.83 6.43
C THR A 195 0.84 23.44 5.29
N ALA A 196 1.37 22.21 5.26
CA ALA A 196 2.20 21.78 4.14
C ALA A 196 1.39 21.83 2.82
N PRO A 197 2.02 22.11 1.66
CA PRO A 197 1.32 22.38 0.39
C PRO A 197 0.36 21.28 -0.08
N ALA A 198 0.50 20.05 0.42
CA ALA A 198 -0.45 18.95 0.23
C ALA A 198 -1.86 19.25 0.82
N PHE A 199 -1.97 20.21 1.74
CA PHE A 199 -3.10 20.39 2.65
C PHE A 199 -3.78 21.79 2.60
N ALA A 200 -3.26 22.73 1.81
CA ALA A 200 -3.62 24.16 1.84
C ALA A 200 -5.01 24.55 1.26
N HIS A 201 -5.95 23.61 1.11
CA HIS A 201 -7.25 23.85 0.45
C HIS A 201 -8.49 23.63 1.33
N ASN A 202 -8.40 23.88 2.64
CA ASN A 202 -9.55 23.79 3.55
C ASN A 202 -10.06 25.18 3.98
N THR A 203 -10.90 25.78 3.14
CA THR A 203 -11.85 26.80 3.62
C THR A 203 -13.10 26.11 4.13
N ALA A 204 -13.43 26.36 5.40
CA ALA A 204 -14.63 25.89 6.07
C ALA A 204 -15.89 26.36 5.32
N ASN A 205 -16.76 25.43 4.92
CA ASN A 205 -18.13 25.74 4.52
C ASN A 205 -19.08 24.72 5.16
N VAL A 206 -19.96 25.24 5.99
CA VAL A 206 -21.09 24.57 6.66
C VAL A 206 -22.24 24.47 5.66
N HIS A 207 -22.89 23.31 5.51
CA HIS A 207 -24.30 23.23 5.10
C HIS A 207 -24.95 21.89 5.53
N PHE A 208 -26.22 21.98 5.96
CA PHE A 208 -27.04 20.88 6.48
C PHE A 208 -27.97 20.26 5.40
N ARG A 209 -28.17 18.93 5.53
CA ARG A 209 -29.33 18.06 5.25
C ARG A 209 -29.85 17.74 3.81
N THR A 210 -30.05 16.41 3.66
CA THR A 210 -31.12 15.63 2.98
C THR A 210 -30.97 15.20 1.52
N GLY A 211 -31.26 13.91 1.27
CA GLY A 211 -31.72 13.37 -0.03
C GLY A 211 -31.00 12.09 -0.49
N PHE A 212 -31.64 10.92 -0.31
CA PHE A 212 -31.27 9.67 -1.00
C PHE A 212 -31.90 9.64 -2.40
N SER A 213 -31.18 9.15 -3.43
CA SER A 213 -31.73 8.25 -4.48
C SER A 213 -30.68 7.70 -5.47
N LYS A 214 -30.64 6.36 -5.54
CA LYS A 214 -30.37 5.36 -6.63
C LYS A 214 -29.52 5.64 -7.89
N GLY A 215 -28.80 4.55 -8.29
CA GLY A 215 -28.43 4.12 -9.66
C GLY A 215 -26.99 4.48 -10.06
N GLU A 216 -26.14 3.67 -10.71
CA GLU A 216 -26.18 2.37 -11.39
C GLU A 216 -24.75 1.75 -11.30
N GLU A 217 -24.64 0.43 -11.42
CA GLU A 217 -23.35 -0.29 -11.46
C GLU A 217 -22.63 -0.08 -12.81
N ALA A 218 -21.41 0.47 -12.75
CA ALA A 218 -20.44 0.37 -13.83
C ALA A 218 -19.32 -0.61 -13.42
N ARG A 219 -19.26 -1.76 -14.09
CA ARG A 219 -18.12 -2.68 -13.99
C ARG A 219 -17.00 -2.18 -14.89
N THR A 220 -15.94 -1.64 -14.29
CA THR A 220 -14.70 -1.31 -14.99
C THR A 220 -13.54 -2.02 -14.30
N LYS A 221 -12.89 -2.97 -14.98
CA LYS A 221 -11.61 -3.53 -14.55
C LYS A 221 -10.51 -2.51 -14.90
N ALA A 222 -10.24 -1.57 -14.00
CA ALA A 222 -9.06 -0.72 -14.08
C ALA A 222 -7.91 -1.38 -13.30
N LYS A 223 -6.97 -2.01 -14.01
CA LYS A 223 -5.67 -2.39 -13.42
C LYS A 223 -4.74 -1.17 -13.48
N THR A 224 -4.72 -0.39 -12.40
CA THR A 224 -3.69 0.65 -12.21
C THR A 224 -2.88 0.26 -10.97
N SER A 225 -1.98 -0.71 -11.15
CA SER A 225 -1.01 -1.04 -10.11
C SER A 225 0.11 0.01 -10.14
N PHE A 226 0.43 0.56 -8.98
CA PHE A 226 1.58 1.43 -8.75
C PHE A 226 2.55 0.70 -7.83
N PHE A 227 3.84 0.73 -8.19
CA PHE A 227 4.88 0.07 -7.43
C PHE A 227 5.54 1.09 -6.49
N ILE A 228 5.67 0.77 -5.21
CA ILE A 228 6.67 1.42 -4.36
C ILE A 228 7.98 0.66 -4.59
N GLU A 229 8.72 1.11 -5.61
CA GLU A 229 10.03 0.55 -5.91
C GLU A 229 11.07 1.06 -4.90
N HIS A 230 11.84 0.12 -4.34
CA HIS A 230 13.01 0.37 -3.49
C HIS A 230 12.72 1.14 -2.19
N LEU A 231 12.21 0.44 -1.17
CA LEU A 231 12.32 0.91 0.22
C LEU A 231 13.80 0.89 0.63
N VAL A 232 14.33 2.03 1.06
CA VAL A 232 15.74 2.17 1.42
C VAL A 232 15.86 2.40 2.93
N ASP A 233 16.80 1.68 3.56
CA ASP A 233 17.14 1.89 4.97
C ASP A 233 17.75 3.29 5.15
N LYS A 234 17.32 4.02 6.17
CA LYS A 234 17.93 5.32 6.49
C LYS A 234 19.33 5.06 7.06
N ILE A 235 20.36 5.26 6.26
CA ILE A 235 21.76 5.18 6.71
C ILE A 235 21.97 6.32 7.72
N GLY A 236 22.38 5.96 8.94
CA GLY A 236 22.77 6.89 10.00
C GLY A 236 24.20 7.40 9.83
#